data_AF-A0A7W2RA25-F1
#
_entry.id   AF-A0A7W2RA25-F1
#
_cell.length_a   1.000
_cell.length_b   1.000
_cell.length_c   1.000
_cell.angle_alpha   90.00
_cell.angle_beta   90.00
_cell.angle_gamma   90.00
#
_symmetry.space_group_name_H-M   'P 1'
#
loop_
_entity.id
_entity.type
_entity.pdbx_description
1 polymer ?
#
loop_
_entity_poly.entity_id
_entity_poly.type
_entity_poly.pdbx_seq_one_letter_code
_entity_poly.pdbx_strand_id
1 'polypeptide(L)'
;MNLEQALLVIAHSHGNELPVEALEAVKTNWSIFYPDLERLIDQFITDDTSLTDEQQAILFFGTLLLAELKYAPALSKCLQLFSRSDTFLTPLEGVFGDALTELTPTLFYNVANGNTQVLSDYIVDGHQAMYCKASAIEAVFAQYEVGTIDKIKLGEHVTRWLSAFLALPSSISSFLMSALADSCIEYQLDDFKNQFIKLCDKDVFDEDRFKQCEVKAWDRGDAPKLIEAGIIQTEFNVVDTLSAWIDDDSDDEELDNIPDEDLDIFDSLMGEGGLLANILYDENTILENSVPVSSLAMAGRNDPCPCGSGKKYKKCCLQ
;
A
#
# COMPACT_ATOMS: atom_id res chain seq x y z
N MET A 1 1.59 15.67 29.70
CA MET A 1 2.84 14.97 29.37
C MET A 1 3.79 15.96 28.69
N ASN A 2 5.11 15.91 28.94
CA ASN A 2 6.08 16.71 28.17
C ASN A 2 6.56 15.94 26.91
N LEU A 3 7.27 16.60 25.98
CA LEU A 3 7.67 15.98 24.71
C LEU A 3 8.59 14.76 24.91
N GLU A 4 9.58 14.84 25.81
CA GLU A 4 10.50 13.73 26.08
C GLU A 4 9.77 12.49 26.61
N GLN A 5 8.82 12.69 27.54
CA GLN A 5 7.95 11.64 28.04
C GLN A 5 7.06 11.06 26.94
N ALA A 6 6.51 11.92 26.08
CA ALA A 6 5.66 11.49 24.97
C ALA A 6 6.43 10.61 23.96
N LEU A 7 7.64 11.02 23.59
CA LEU A 7 8.49 10.23 22.69
C LEU A 7 8.89 8.90 23.31
N LEU A 8 9.13 8.86 24.63
CA LEU A 8 9.41 7.60 25.33
C LEU A 8 8.19 6.67 25.33
N VAL A 9 6.97 7.20 25.50
CA VAL A 9 5.74 6.40 25.41
C VAL A 9 5.53 5.86 23.99
N ILE A 10 5.73 6.70 22.97
CA ILE A 10 5.61 6.28 21.56
C ILE A 10 6.68 5.24 21.19
N ALA A 11 7.92 5.43 21.63
CA ALA A 11 9.03 4.52 21.35
C ALA A 11 8.79 3.08 21.86
N HIS A 12 7.97 2.92 22.91
CA HIS A 12 7.70 1.62 23.54
C HIS A 12 6.22 1.24 23.43
N SER A 13 5.47 1.82 22.49
CA SER A 13 4.10 1.38 22.22
C SER A 13 4.15 0.03 21.51
N HIS A 14 3.57 -0.99 22.13
CA HIS A 14 3.48 -2.34 21.57
C HIS A 14 2.04 -2.85 21.68
N GLY A 15 1.61 -3.65 20.71
CA GLY A 15 0.27 -4.25 20.67
C GLY A 15 -0.84 -3.24 20.33
N ASN A 16 -2.07 -3.57 20.71
CA ASN A 16 -3.30 -2.88 20.29
C ASN A 16 -3.64 -1.63 21.14
N GLU A 17 -2.68 -1.06 21.88
CA GLU A 17 -2.90 0.16 22.68
C GLU A 17 -2.27 1.39 22.03
N LEU A 18 -3.10 2.33 21.58
CA LEU A 18 -2.62 3.58 20.99
C LEU A 18 -2.14 4.58 22.06
N PRO A 19 -0.96 5.20 21.89
CA PRO A 19 -0.41 6.17 22.84
C PRO A 19 -1.06 7.57 22.70
N VAL A 20 -2.38 7.66 22.86
CA VAL A 20 -3.19 8.87 22.56
C VAL A 20 -2.67 10.13 23.26
N GLU A 21 -2.42 10.08 24.58
CA GLU A 21 -1.92 11.25 25.32
C GLU A 21 -0.54 11.72 24.83
N ALA A 22 0.29 10.78 24.37
CA ALA A 22 1.61 11.08 23.83
C ALA A 22 1.52 11.72 22.44
N LEU A 23 0.65 11.21 21.57
CA LEU A 23 0.40 11.79 20.25
C LEU A 23 -0.12 13.24 20.36
N GLU A 24 -1.05 13.51 21.28
CA GLU A 24 -1.53 14.86 21.56
C GLU A 24 -0.42 15.79 22.09
N ALA A 25 0.46 15.26 22.94
CA ALA A 25 1.60 16.01 23.45
C ALA A 25 2.62 16.34 22.33
N VAL A 26 2.86 15.41 21.40
CA VAL A 26 3.71 15.64 20.21
C VAL A 26 3.08 16.71 19.31
N LYS A 27 1.78 16.63 19.00
CA LYS A 27 1.05 17.64 18.22
C LYS A 27 1.16 19.04 18.84
N THR A 28 0.97 19.14 20.16
CA THR A 28 1.07 20.42 20.88
C THR A 28 2.49 21.01 20.84
N ASN A 29 3.53 20.17 20.70
CA ASN A 29 4.94 20.57 20.65
C ASN A 29 5.54 20.44 19.24
N TRP A 30 4.71 20.48 18.20
CA TRP A 30 5.10 20.15 16.82
C TRP A 30 6.34 20.89 16.32
N SER A 31 6.45 22.20 16.56
CA SER A 31 7.59 23.00 16.09
C SER A 31 8.93 22.58 16.72
N ILE A 32 8.90 21.93 17.89
CA ILE A 32 10.07 21.41 18.58
C ILE A 32 10.36 19.98 18.09
N PHE A 33 9.33 19.18 17.84
CA PHE A 33 9.46 17.79 17.40
C PHE A 33 9.85 17.64 15.93
N TYR A 34 9.30 18.45 15.02
CA TYR A 34 9.49 18.27 13.57
C TYR A 34 10.97 18.18 13.13
N PRO A 35 11.92 18.98 13.65
CA PRO A 35 13.33 18.82 13.30
C PRO A 35 13.92 17.44 13.64
N ASP A 36 13.44 16.80 14.71
CA ASP A 36 13.85 15.43 15.06
C ASP A 36 13.23 14.39 14.13
N LEU A 37 11.95 14.55 13.76
CA LEU A 37 11.31 13.71 12.75
C LEU A 37 12.02 13.82 11.40
N GLU A 38 12.33 15.05 10.95
CA GLU A 38 13.05 15.29 9.71
C GLU A 38 14.43 14.61 9.71
N ARG A 39 15.12 14.62 10.85
CA ARG A 39 16.39 13.89 11.02
C ARG A 39 16.22 12.38 10.91
N LEU A 40 15.14 11.81 11.44
CA LEU A 40 14.84 10.37 11.30
C LEU A 40 14.52 10.01 9.85
N ILE A 41 13.73 10.85 9.16
CA ILE A 41 13.47 10.70 7.73
C ILE A 41 14.79 10.71 6.95
N ASP A 42 15.69 11.65 7.22
CA ASP A 42 16.99 11.74 6.55
C ASP A 42 17.90 10.54 6.84
N GLN A 43 17.87 10.03 8.07
CA GLN A 43 18.58 8.82 8.45
C GLN A 43 18.05 7.62 7.66
N PHE A 44 16.74 7.42 7.61
CA PHE A 44 16.11 6.35 6.83
C PHE A 44 16.37 6.47 5.33
N ILE A 45 16.29 7.67 4.75
CA ILE A 45 16.59 7.90 3.33
C ILE A 45 18.04 7.51 2.99
N THR A 46 18.96 7.74 3.94
CA THR A 46 20.40 7.46 3.77
C THR A 46 20.69 5.97 3.91
N ASP A 47 20.07 5.32 4.89
CA ASP A 47 20.19 3.89 5.18
C ASP A 47 18.89 3.43 5.86
N ASP A 48 18.06 2.72 5.10
CA ASP A 48 16.72 2.30 5.48
C ASP A 48 16.72 1.14 6.49
N THR A 49 17.89 0.59 6.82
CA THR A 49 18.09 -0.42 7.87
C THR A 49 18.66 0.15 9.17
N SER A 50 18.94 1.47 9.21
CA SER A 50 19.68 2.09 10.31
C SER A 50 18.83 2.52 11.52
N LEU A 51 17.51 2.53 11.39
CA LEU A 51 16.61 2.92 12.48
C LEU A 51 16.39 1.75 13.45
N THR A 52 16.41 2.04 14.75
CA THR A 52 15.94 1.09 15.78
C THR A 52 14.42 1.03 15.77
N ASP A 53 13.83 -0.03 16.35
CA ASP A 53 12.38 -0.20 16.46
C ASP A 53 11.70 1.01 17.11
N GLU A 54 12.33 1.59 18.15
CA GLU A 54 11.83 2.81 18.79
C GLU A 54 11.82 4.02 17.84
N GLN A 55 12.83 4.13 16.97
CA GLN A 55 12.92 5.18 15.97
C GLN A 55 11.92 4.96 14.84
N GLN A 56 11.66 3.71 14.47
CA GLN A 56 10.63 3.35 13.49
C GLN A 56 9.24 3.71 14.00
N ALA A 57 8.93 3.45 15.28
CA ALA A 57 7.67 3.88 15.88
C ALA A 57 7.49 5.41 15.84
N ILE A 58 8.55 6.18 16.17
CA ILE A 58 8.51 7.64 16.08
C ILE A 58 8.35 8.11 14.62
N LEU A 59 9.03 7.45 13.67
CA LEU A 59 8.91 7.75 12.24
C LEU A 59 7.48 7.48 11.75
N PHE A 60 6.87 6.36 12.12
CA PHE A 60 5.51 5.97 11.77
C PHE A 60 4.50 7.04 12.24
N PHE A 61 4.38 7.24 13.55
CA PHE A 61 3.40 8.19 14.10
C PHE A 61 3.70 9.63 13.69
N GLY A 62 4.99 10.02 13.67
CA GLY A 62 5.39 11.35 13.23
C GLY A 62 4.99 11.63 11.78
N THR A 63 5.09 10.63 10.90
CA THR A 63 4.68 10.74 9.50
C THR A 63 3.17 10.85 9.35
N LEU A 64 2.38 10.05 10.09
CA LEU A 64 0.92 10.19 10.07
C LEU A 64 0.47 11.56 10.59
N LEU A 65 1.14 12.10 11.61
CA LEU A 65 0.88 13.45 12.11
C LEU A 65 1.18 14.55 11.06
N LEU A 66 2.07 14.32 10.08
CA LEU A 66 2.23 15.25 8.96
C LEU A 66 0.95 15.38 8.14
N ALA A 67 0.25 14.26 7.93
CA ALA A 67 -1.02 14.24 7.23
C ALA A 67 -2.12 14.95 8.03
N GLU A 68 -2.27 14.63 9.32
CA GLU A 68 -3.29 15.23 10.19
C GLU A 68 -3.10 16.74 10.31
N LEU A 69 -1.85 17.19 10.51
CA LEU A 69 -1.52 18.60 10.63
C LEU A 69 -1.45 19.33 9.27
N LYS A 70 -1.64 18.60 8.15
CA LYS A 70 -1.53 19.11 6.77
C LYS A 70 -0.22 19.90 6.58
N TYR A 71 0.89 19.38 7.12
CA TYR A 71 2.15 20.11 7.28
C TYR A 71 2.96 20.18 5.97
N ALA A 72 2.53 21.07 5.07
CA ALA A 72 3.10 21.23 3.73
C ALA A 72 4.63 21.41 3.63
N PRO A 73 5.35 22.04 4.60
CA PRO A 73 6.81 22.14 4.53
C PRO A 73 7.52 20.78 4.43
N ALA A 74 6.91 19.69 4.90
CA ALA A 74 7.49 18.35 4.85
C ALA A 74 7.32 17.64 3.51
N LEU A 75 6.55 18.19 2.55
CA LEU A 75 6.21 17.50 1.29
C LEU A 75 7.44 16.89 0.60
N SER A 76 8.52 17.66 0.48
CA SER A 76 9.75 17.17 -0.16
C SER A 76 10.37 15.98 0.58
N LYS A 77 10.33 15.98 1.91
CA LYS A 77 10.88 14.90 2.73
C LYS A 77 9.97 13.67 2.72
N CYS A 78 8.65 13.86 2.79
CA CYS A 78 7.67 12.79 2.61
C CYS A 78 7.90 12.07 1.28
N LEU A 79 7.94 12.81 0.16
CA LEU A 79 8.13 12.18 -1.14
C LEU A 79 9.46 11.42 -1.24
N GLN A 80 10.55 11.95 -0.68
CA GLN A 80 11.83 11.24 -0.65
C GLN A 80 11.79 9.96 0.19
N LEU A 81 11.13 9.98 1.36
CA LEU A 81 10.92 8.80 2.21
C LEU A 81 10.20 7.69 1.44
N PHE A 82 9.11 8.06 0.78
CA PHE A 82 8.29 7.14 -0.01
C PHE A 82 8.82 6.94 -1.45
N SER A 83 10.07 7.31 -1.77
CA SER A 83 10.73 6.98 -3.06
C SER A 83 11.59 5.71 -2.97
N ARG A 84 11.37 4.84 -1.99
CA ARG A 84 12.07 3.54 -1.83
C ARG A 84 11.27 2.41 -2.48
N SER A 85 11.79 1.18 -2.45
CA SER A 85 10.97 0.01 -2.76
C SER A 85 9.92 -0.14 -1.66
N ASP A 86 8.68 -0.42 -2.04
CA ASP A 86 7.51 -0.45 -1.16
C ASP A 86 6.75 -1.78 -1.26
N THR A 87 7.40 -2.81 -1.79
CA THR A 87 6.90 -4.19 -1.84
C THR A 87 7.07 -4.89 -0.50
N PHE A 88 6.47 -6.07 -0.36
CA PHE A 88 6.58 -6.92 0.83
C PHE A 88 8.04 -7.14 1.30
N LEU A 89 8.25 -7.15 2.62
CA LEU A 89 9.57 -7.32 3.27
C LEU A 89 10.61 -6.24 2.94
N THR A 90 10.15 -5.08 2.47
CA THR A 90 11.05 -3.92 2.32
C THR A 90 11.13 -3.15 3.63
N PRO A 91 12.24 -2.43 3.91
CA PRO A 91 12.33 -1.63 5.12
C PRO A 91 11.23 -0.58 5.25
N LEU A 92 10.71 -0.05 4.13
CA LEU A 92 9.60 0.91 4.15
C LEU A 92 8.29 0.22 4.59
N GLU A 93 8.03 -0.98 4.08
CA GLU A 93 6.90 -1.80 4.50
C GLU A 93 7.03 -2.23 5.97
N GLY A 94 8.24 -2.58 6.44
CA GLY A 94 8.46 -2.89 7.86
C GLY A 94 8.15 -1.74 8.83
N VAL A 95 8.24 -0.48 8.39
CA VAL A 95 7.87 0.69 9.21
C VAL A 95 6.38 0.99 9.16
N PHE A 96 5.77 0.89 7.97
CA PHE A 96 4.41 1.39 7.73
C PHE A 96 3.34 0.32 7.67
N GLY A 97 3.68 -0.95 7.42
CA GLY A 97 2.74 -2.04 7.23
C GLY A 97 1.61 -1.66 6.27
N ASP A 98 0.38 -1.98 6.66
CA ASP A 98 -0.83 -1.66 5.88
C ASP A 98 -1.06 -0.16 5.67
N ALA A 99 -0.55 0.70 6.58
CA ALA A 99 -0.64 2.15 6.43
C ALA A 99 0.10 2.64 5.16
N LEU A 100 1.06 1.87 4.65
CA LEU A 100 1.76 2.17 3.42
C LEU A 100 0.82 2.25 2.22
N THR A 101 -0.18 1.38 2.12
CA THR A 101 -1.17 1.40 1.03
C THR A 101 -2.44 2.15 1.40
N GLU A 102 -2.88 2.06 2.67
CA GLU A 102 -4.17 2.61 3.10
C GLU A 102 -4.11 4.12 3.45
N LEU A 103 -2.99 4.61 4.00
CA LEU A 103 -2.89 5.98 4.52
C LEU A 103 -1.96 6.89 3.71
N THR A 104 -1.07 6.35 2.87
CA THR A 104 -0.23 7.15 1.97
C THR A 104 -1.01 8.05 1.00
N PRO A 105 -2.17 7.64 0.42
CA PRO A 105 -2.97 8.53 -0.42
C PRO A 105 -3.43 9.78 0.35
N THR A 106 -3.89 9.58 1.58
CA THR A 106 -4.29 10.64 2.52
C THR A 106 -3.11 11.53 2.90
N LEU A 107 -1.95 10.95 3.21
CA LEU A 107 -0.71 11.68 3.50
C LEU A 107 -0.32 12.59 2.34
N PHE A 108 -0.23 12.04 1.13
CA PHE A 108 0.16 12.79 -0.06
C PHE A 108 -0.84 13.88 -0.39
N TYR A 109 -2.15 13.60 -0.31
CA TYR A 109 -3.18 14.59 -0.54
C TYR A 109 -3.07 15.77 0.44
N ASN A 110 -3.00 15.48 1.76
CA ASN A 110 -3.01 16.49 2.81
C ASN A 110 -1.71 17.31 2.86
N VAL A 111 -0.55 16.66 2.75
CA VAL A 111 0.76 17.35 2.79
C VAL A 111 1.05 18.10 1.50
N ALA A 112 0.59 17.61 0.33
CA ALA A 112 0.79 18.33 -0.91
C ALA A 112 0.03 19.66 -0.94
N ASN A 113 -1.10 19.76 -0.25
CA ASN A 113 -1.92 20.98 -0.13
C ASN A 113 -2.14 21.67 -1.49
N GLY A 114 -2.55 20.89 -2.49
CA GLY A 114 -2.80 21.35 -3.86
C GLY A 114 -1.57 21.50 -4.76
N ASN A 115 -0.37 21.11 -4.31
CA ASN A 115 0.82 21.09 -5.16
C ASN A 115 0.86 19.87 -6.09
N THR A 116 -0.06 19.84 -7.05
CA THR A 116 -0.26 18.73 -8.00
C THR A 116 0.97 18.45 -8.85
N GLN A 117 1.71 19.50 -9.24
CA GLN A 117 2.86 19.34 -10.14
C GLN A 117 3.96 18.51 -9.49
N VAL A 118 4.22 18.72 -8.20
CA VAL A 118 5.23 17.97 -7.45
C VAL A 118 4.84 16.48 -7.32
N LEU A 119 3.56 16.18 -7.07
CA LEU A 119 3.06 14.79 -7.10
C LEU A 119 3.20 14.17 -8.50
N SER A 120 2.86 14.92 -9.54
CA SER A 120 3.04 14.47 -10.93
C SER A 120 4.50 14.24 -11.32
N ASP A 121 5.44 14.99 -10.75
CA ASP A 121 6.87 14.80 -11.00
C ASP A 121 7.37 13.54 -10.27
N TYR A 122 6.93 13.31 -9.04
CA TYR A 122 7.18 12.09 -8.27
C TYR A 122 6.67 10.83 -8.99
N ILE A 123 5.44 10.83 -9.52
CA ILE A 123 4.84 9.66 -10.21
C ILE A 123 5.71 9.16 -11.38
N VAL A 124 6.34 10.08 -12.13
CA VAL A 124 7.15 9.74 -13.31
C VAL A 124 8.65 9.61 -13.02
N ASP A 125 9.07 9.85 -11.78
CA ASP A 125 10.47 9.76 -11.41
C ASP A 125 10.97 8.30 -11.40
N GLY A 126 12.29 8.10 -11.46
CA GLY A 126 12.92 6.79 -11.66
C GLY A 126 12.91 5.82 -10.48
N HIS A 127 12.22 6.14 -9.37
CA HIS A 127 12.18 5.29 -8.18
C HIS A 127 11.25 4.08 -8.30
N GLN A 128 11.43 3.11 -7.39
CA GLN A 128 10.78 1.80 -7.42
C GLN A 128 9.49 1.71 -6.60
N ALA A 129 9.05 2.81 -5.97
CA ALA A 129 7.84 2.84 -5.14
C ALA A 129 6.58 2.63 -5.98
N MET A 130 6.13 1.38 -6.11
CA MET A 130 5.00 0.97 -6.94
C MET A 130 3.68 1.47 -6.34
N TYR A 131 3.43 1.14 -5.07
CA TYR A 131 2.19 1.48 -4.37
C TYR A 131 2.12 2.98 -4.06
N CYS A 132 3.22 3.57 -3.61
CA CYS A 132 3.25 5.00 -3.28
C CYS A 132 3.03 5.86 -4.54
N LYS A 133 3.50 5.44 -5.72
CA LYS A 133 3.17 6.12 -6.98
C LYS A 133 1.67 6.03 -7.31
N ALA A 134 1.01 4.90 -7.03
CA ALA A 134 -0.44 4.79 -7.17
C ALA A 134 -1.17 5.71 -6.17
N SER A 135 -0.73 5.76 -4.91
CA SER A 135 -1.24 6.69 -3.90
C SER A 135 -1.09 8.17 -4.32
N ALA A 136 0.00 8.52 -5.01
CA ALA A 136 0.18 9.85 -5.57
C ALA A 136 -0.79 10.14 -6.74
N ILE A 137 -1.13 9.15 -7.57
CA ILE A 137 -2.17 9.27 -8.60
C ILE A 137 -3.51 9.56 -7.91
N GLU A 138 -3.91 8.76 -6.93
CA GLU A 138 -5.14 8.94 -6.16
C GLU A 138 -5.22 10.34 -5.52
N ALA A 139 -4.12 10.81 -4.91
CA ALA A 139 -4.06 12.15 -4.33
C ALA A 139 -4.30 13.26 -5.37
N VAL A 140 -3.79 13.11 -6.60
CA VAL A 140 -4.05 14.08 -7.69
C VAL A 140 -5.51 14.00 -8.18
N PHE A 141 -6.09 12.80 -8.26
CA PHE A 141 -7.49 12.64 -8.62
C PHE A 141 -8.45 13.21 -7.55
N ALA A 142 -8.14 13.05 -6.26
CA ALA A 142 -8.89 13.72 -5.19
C ALA A 142 -8.76 15.24 -5.24
N GLN A 143 -7.59 15.79 -5.63
CA GLN A 143 -7.46 17.23 -5.88
C GLN A 143 -8.40 17.69 -7.00
N TYR A 144 -8.63 16.88 -8.03
CA TYR A 144 -9.67 17.15 -9.02
C TYR A 144 -11.09 17.00 -8.44
N GLU A 145 -11.33 15.98 -7.64
CA GLU A 145 -12.64 15.73 -7.00
C GLU A 145 -13.16 16.95 -6.23
N VAL A 146 -12.29 17.60 -5.45
CA VAL A 146 -12.63 18.80 -4.68
C VAL A 146 -12.48 20.12 -5.45
N GLY A 147 -12.08 20.06 -6.72
CA GLY A 147 -11.92 21.23 -7.59
C GLY A 147 -10.66 22.06 -7.36
N THR A 148 -9.62 21.50 -6.72
CA THR A 148 -8.29 22.14 -6.61
C THR A 148 -7.62 22.26 -7.98
N ILE A 149 -7.79 21.27 -8.84
CA ILE A 149 -7.41 21.31 -10.25
C ILE A 149 -8.62 21.09 -11.15
N ASP A 150 -8.56 21.59 -12.38
CA ASP A 150 -9.61 21.37 -13.38
C ASP A 150 -9.31 20.12 -14.25
N LYS A 151 -10.30 19.75 -15.07
CA LYS A 151 -10.20 18.59 -15.97
C LYS A 151 -9.06 18.74 -17.00
N ILE A 152 -8.75 19.97 -17.42
CA ILE A 152 -7.68 20.22 -18.39
C ILE A 152 -6.34 19.86 -17.76
N LYS A 153 -6.09 20.37 -16.54
CA LYS A 153 -4.86 20.11 -15.81
C LYS A 153 -4.71 18.64 -15.45
N LEU A 154 -5.78 17.98 -15.02
CA LEU A 154 -5.77 16.53 -14.79
C LEU A 154 -5.44 15.77 -16.09
N GLY A 155 -6.05 16.15 -17.21
CA GLY A 155 -5.77 15.54 -18.51
C GLY A 155 -4.31 15.68 -18.97
N GLU A 156 -3.67 16.83 -18.70
CA GLU A 156 -2.23 17.02 -18.96
C GLU A 156 -1.39 16.02 -18.16
N HIS A 157 -1.72 15.82 -16.88
CA HIS A 157 -1.03 14.88 -16.00
C HIS A 157 -1.23 13.42 -16.45
N VAL A 158 -2.48 13.01 -16.71
CA VAL A 158 -2.80 11.67 -17.24
C VAL A 158 -2.02 11.39 -18.53
N THR A 159 -1.97 12.35 -19.46
CA THR A 159 -1.21 12.21 -20.72
C THR A 159 0.28 12.04 -20.46
N ARG A 160 0.85 12.80 -19.52
CA ARG A 160 2.25 12.71 -19.13
C ARG A 160 2.58 11.34 -18.53
N TRP A 161 1.76 10.85 -17.61
CA TRP A 161 1.98 9.57 -16.93
C TRP A 161 1.84 8.40 -17.89
N LEU A 162 0.81 8.39 -18.73
CA LEU A 162 0.65 7.42 -19.81
C LEU A 162 1.89 7.33 -20.70
N SER A 163 2.43 8.49 -21.09
CA SER A 163 3.63 8.55 -21.93
C SER A 163 4.86 8.00 -21.21
N ALA A 164 5.00 8.29 -19.92
CA ALA A 164 6.12 7.80 -19.10
C ALA A 164 6.06 6.28 -18.91
N PHE A 165 4.90 5.74 -18.54
CA PHE A 165 4.71 4.30 -18.31
C PHE A 165 4.92 3.48 -19.59
N LEU A 166 4.45 3.99 -20.75
CA LEU A 166 4.68 3.33 -22.04
C LEU A 166 6.13 3.40 -22.52
N ALA A 167 6.88 4.43 -22.11
CA ALA A 167 8.28 4.59 -22.51
C ALA A 167 9.23 3.64 -21.77
N LEU A 168 8.87 3.22 -20.56
CA LEU A 168 9.68 2.33 -19.71
C LEU A 168 8.85 1.15 -19.18
N PRO A 169 8.52 0.16 -20.03
CA PRO A 169 7.76 -1.02 -19.62
C PRO A 169 8.48 -1.83 -18.53
N SER A 170 7.73 -2.19 -17.50
CA SER A 170 8.11 -2.93 -16.29
C SER A 170 6.85 -3.39 -15.55
N SER A 171 6.97 -4.31 -14.58
CA SER A 171 5.87 -4.69 -13.70
C SER A 171 5.26 -3.47 -12.99
N ILE A 172 6.11 -2.56 -12.48
CA ILE A 172 5.69 -1.30 -11.89
C ILE A 172 4.87 -0.46 -12.88
N SER A 173 5.35 -0.28 -14.12
CA SER A 173 4.61 0.51 -15.10
C SER A 173 3.27 -0.13 -15.49
N SER A 174 3.18 -1.47 -15.51
CA SER A 174 1.94 -2.18 -15.80
C SER A 174 0.93 -2.03 -14.66
N PHE A 175 1.40 -2.15 -13.42
CA PHE A 175 0.60 -1.87 -12.23
C PHE A 175 0.08 -0.43 -12.24
N LEU A 176 0.96 0.55 -12.49
CA LEU A 176 0.58 1.97 -12.55
C LEU A 176 -0.33 2.30 -13.75
N MET A 177 -0.15 1.60 -14.87
CA MET A 177 -1.06 1.69 -16.02
C MET A 177 -2.46 1.22 -15.64
N SER A 178 -2.57 0.12 -14.91
CA SER A 178 -3.83 -0.41 -14.38
C SER A 178 -4.47 0.55 -13.37
N ALA A 179 -3.70 1.04 -12.39
CA ALA A 179 -4.18 2.02 -11.40
C ALA A 179 -4.68 3.32 -12.06
N LEU A 180 -3.94 3.82 -13.07
CA LEU A 180 -4.34 5.01 -13.81
C LEU A 180 -5.60 4.78 -14.65
N ALA A 181 -5.75 3.60 -15.27
CA ALA A 181 -6.96 3.24 -16.00
C ALA A 181 -8.18 3.21 -15.09
N ASP A 182 -8.06 2.58 -13.92
CA ASP A 182 -9.12 2.51 -12.92
C ASP A 182 -9.55 3.92 -12.46
N SER A 183 -8.60 4.78 -12.10
CA SER A 183 -8.88 6.18 -11.76
C SER A 183 -9.55 6.94 -12.93
N CYS A 184 -9.13 6.73 -14.17
CA CYS A 184 -9.76 7.38 -15.33
C CYS A 184 -11.20 6.92 -15.54
N ILE A 185 -11.51 5.65 -15.28
CA ILE A 185 -12.86 5.08 -15.37
C ILE A 185 -13.74 5.62 -14.24
N GLU A 186 -13.23 5.61 -13.01
CA GLU A 186 -13.90 6.17 -11.82
C GLU A 186 -14.33 7.62 -12.01
N TYR A 187 -13.45 8.44 -12.58
CA TYR A 187 -13.72 9.86 -12.80
C TYR A 187 -14.33 10.17 -14.17
N GLN A 188 -14.70 9.15 -14.95
CA GLN A 188 -15.35 9.28 -16.26
C GLN A 188 -14.56 10.21 -17.21
N LEU A 189 -13.25 9.99 -17.29
CA LEU A 189 -12.37 10.73 -18.21
C LEU A 189 -12.47 10.17 -19.64
N ASP A 190 -13.67 10.26 -20.23
CA ASP A 190 -14.04 9.63 -21.51
C ASP A 190 -13.15 9.98 -22.69
N ASP A 191 -12.48 11.14 -22.64
CA ASP A 191 -11.52 11.57 -23.65
C ASP A 191 -10.35 10.57 -23.79
N PHE A 192 -10.03 9.82 -22.73
CA PHE A 192 -8.98 8.79 -22.69
C PHE A 192 -9.48 7.37 -23.00
N LYS A 193 -10.79 7.13 -23.03
CA LYS A 193 -11.40 5.79 -23.23
C LYS A 193 -10.81 5.06 -24.43
N ASN A 194 -10.81 5.72 -25.58
CA ASN A 194 -10.30 5.14 -26.83
C ASN A 194 -8.79 4.84 -26.79
N GLN A 195 -8.03 5.58 -25.97
CA GLN A 195 -6.61 5.33 -25.81
C GLN A 195 -6.37 4.07 -24.98
N PHE A 196 -7.03 3.95 -23.81
CA PHE A 196 -6.91 2.77 -22.96
C PHE A 196 -7.43 1.49 -23.63
N ILE A 197 -8.54 1.55 -24.35
CA ILE A 197 -9.05 0.37 -25.10
C ILE A 197 -8.01 -0.14 -26.11
N LYS A 198 -7.28 0.74 -26.79
CA LYS A 198 -6.20 0.34 -27.72
C LYS A 198 -4.98 -0.23 -27.01
N LEU A 199 -4.81 0.05 -25.72
CA LEU A 199 -3.74 -0.52 -24.91
C LEU A 199 -4.05 -1.95 -24.46
N CYS A 200 -5.32 -2.37 -24.42
CA CYS A 200 -5.68 -3.75 -24.07
C CYS A 200 -5.03 -4.77 -25.02
N ASP A 201 -4.88 -4.43 -26.30
CA ASP A 201 -4.25 -5.31 -27.30
C ASP A 201 -2.72 -5.40 -27.16
N LYS A 202 -2.12 -4.65 -26.22
CA LYS A 202 -0.66 -4.55 -26.04
C LYS A 202 -0.14 -5.22 -24.76
N ASP A 203 -1.02 -5.81 -23.95
CA ASP A 203 -0.63 -6.52 -22.73
C ASP A 203 0.19 -5.66 -21.75
N VAL A 204 -0.21 -4.39 -21.60
CA VAL A 204 0.47 -3.39 -20.74
C VAL A 204 -0.21 -3.18 -19.39
N PHE A 205 -1.24 -3.97 -19.09
CA PHE A 205 -1.96 -3.92 -17.83
C PHE A 205 -1.53 -5.07 -16.95
N ASP A 206 -1.51 -4.82 -15.65
CA ASP A 206 -1.47 -5.88 -14.64
C ASP A 206 -2.87 -6.50 -14.51
N GLU A 207 -3.03 -7.75 -14.99
CA GLU A 207 -4.31 -8.49 -14.97
C GLU A 207 -4.69 -9.03 -13.59
N ASP A 208 -3.74 -9.14 -12.67
CA ASP A 208 -4.02 -9.55 -11.28
C ASP A 208 -4.70 -8.40 -10.52
N ARG A 209 -4.32 -7.15 -10.85
CA ARG A 209 -5.00 -5.95 -10.34
C ARG A 209 -6.29 -5.62 -11.08
N PHE A 210 -6.26 -5.66 -12.41
CA PHE A 210 -7.26 -4.99 -13.25
C PHE A 210 -7.54 -5.77 -14.53
N LYS A 211 -8.78 -6.19 -14.74
CA LYS A 211 -9.14 -7.00 -15.91
C LYS A 211 -9.37 -6.12 -17.12
N GLN A 212 -8.83 -6.49 -18.27
CA GLN A 212 -9.03 -5.74 -19.52
C GLN A 212 -10.52 -5.55 -19.91
N CYS A 213 -11.41 -6.43 -19.44
CA CYS A 213 -12.85 -6.27 -19.67
C CYS A 213 -13.43 -5.04 -18.97
N GLU A 214 -12.84 -4.59 -17.88
CA GLU A 214 -13.22 -3.38 -17.15
C GLU A 214 -12.85 -2.12 -17.95
N VAL A 215 -11.66 -2.06 -18.57
CA VAL A 215 -11.31 -0.98 -19.53
C VAL A 215 -12.30 -0.97 -20.70
N LYS A 216 -12.66 -2.14 -21.23
CA LYS A 216 -13.55 -2.26 -22.38
C LYS A 216 -14.99 -1.84 -22.03
N ALA A 217 -15.45 -2.16 -20.83
CA ALA A 217 -16.74 -1.69 -20.31
C ALA A 217 -16.72 -0.17 -20.13
N TRP A 218 -15.63 0.36 -19.54
CA TRP A 218 -15.48 1.77 -19.17
C TRP A 218 -16.70 2.23 -18.35
N ASP A 219 -17.03 1.42 -17.36
CA ASP A 219 -18.18 1.61 -16.50
C ASP A 219 -17.79 1.11 -15.11
N ARG A 220 -17.97 1.96 -14.10
CA ARG A 220 -17.71 1.64 -12.69
C ARG A 220 -19.00 1.49 -11.88
N GLY A 221 -20.16 1.64 -12.51
CA GLY A 221 -21.45 1.73 -11.82
C GLY A 221 -21.50 2.90 -10.85
N ASP A 222 -22.23 2.72 -9.75
CA ASP A 222 -22.46 3.74 -8.72
C ASP A 222 -21.42 3.70 -7.57
N ALA A 223 -20.20 3.24 -7.85
CA ALA A 223 -19.15 3.17 -6.82
C ALA A 223 -18.77 4.57 -6.32
N PRO A 224 -18.62 4.77 -5.00
CA PRO A 224 -18.21 6.05 -4.44
C PRO A 224 -16.81 6.44 -4.93
N LYS A 225 -16.54 7.75 -4.98
CA LYS A 225 -15.21 8.27 -5.31
C LYS A 225 -14.26 8.20 -4.12
N LEU A 226 -12.97 8.48 -4.35
CA LEU A 226 -11.90 8.41 -3.34
C LEU A 226 -12.25 9.04 -2.00
N ILE A 227 -12.84 10.24 -1.97
CA ILE A 227 -13.18 10.91 -0.71
C ILE A 227 -14.43 10.31 -0.06
N GLU A 228 -15.47 10.04 -0.85
CA GLU A 228 -16.71 9.42 -0.36
C GLU A 228 -16.47 7.99 0.15
N ALA A 229 -15.56 7.26 -0.48
CA ALA A 229 -15.16 5.91 -0.09
C ALA A 229 -14.25 5.88 1.15
N GLY A 230 -13.75 7.03 1.62
CA GLY A 230 -12.82 7.12 2.75
C GLY A 230 -11.36 6.79 2.42
N ILE A 231 -11.04 6.47 1.15
CA ILE A 231 -9.66 6.23 0.69
C ILE A 231 -8.79 7.48 0.92
N ILE A 232 -9.36 8.67 0.68
CA ILE A 232 -8.72 9.95 1.01
C ILE A 232 -9.49 10.68 2.10
N GLN A 233 -8.86 10.81 3.26
CA GLN A 233 -9.42 11.48 4.43
C GLN A 233 -8.98 12.95 4.45
N THR A 234 -9.87 13.84 4.00
CA THR A 234 -9.59 15.29 3.95
C THR A 234 -9.48 15.93 5.34
N GLU A 235 -10.14 15.37 6.35
CA GLU A 235 -10.03 15.73 7.77
C GLU A 235 -9.52 14.53 8.56
N PHE A 236 -8.33 14.06 8.18
CA PHE A 236 -7.65 12.92 8.79
C PHE A 236 -7.31 13.17 10.26
N ASN A 237 -7.58 12.18 11.11
CA ASN A 237 -7.20 12.17 12.53
C ASN A 237 -6.51 10.83 12.84
N VAL A 238 -5.25 10.88 13.25
CA VAL A 238 -4.44 9.67 13.45
C VAL A 238 -5.05 8.75 14.51
N VAL A 239 -5.56 9.31 15.60
CA VAL A 239 -6.11 8.52 16.71
C VAL A 239 -7.42 7.85 16.27
N ASP A 240 -8.33 8.63 15.68
CA ASP A 240 -9.64 8.10 15.28
C ASP A 240 -9.48 7.00 14.20
N THR A 241 -8.59 7.20 13.22
CA THR A 241 -8.35 6.20 12.16
C THR A 241 -7.73 4.93 12.71
N LEU A 242 -6.65 5.03 13.49
CA LEU A 242 -5.98 3.84 14.00
C LEU A 242 -6.82 3.11 15.06
N SER A 243 -7.63 3.83 15.85
CA SER A 243 -8.59 3.19 16.76
C SER A 243 -9.63 2.37 16.02
N ALA A 244 -10.13 2.87 14.89
CA ALA A 244 -11.09 2.12 14.07
C ALA A 244 -10.48 0.83 13.51
N TRP A 245 -9.18 0.82 13.17
CA TRP A 245 -8.50 -0.39 12.71
C TRP A 245 -8.36 -1.43 13.82
N ILE A 246 -7.94 -0.99 15.01
CA ILE A 246 -7.82 -1.87 16.18
C ILE A 246 -9.17 -2.49 16.57
N ASP A 247 -10.26 -1.71 16.49
CA ASP A 247 -11.60 -2.22 16.80
C ASP A 247 -12.06 -3.25 15.75
N ASP A 248 -11.76 -3.05 14.46
CA ASP A 248 -12.12 -4.00 13.39
C ASP A 248 -11.34 -5.33 13.51
N ASP A 249 -10.05 -5.27 13.86
CA ASP A 249 -9.22 -6.46 14.12
C ASP A 249 -9.71 -7.26 15.34
N SER A 250 -10.34 -6.60 16.32
CA SER A 250 -10.85 -7.27 17.53
C SER A 250 -12.10 -8.12 17.28
N ASP A 251 -12.78 -7.95 16.14
CA ASP A 251 -13.91 -8.80 15.74
C ASP A 251 -13.44 -10.12 15.06
N ASP A 252 -12.15 -10.28 14.78
CA ASP A 252 -11.49 -11.47 14.22
C ASP A 252 -10.87 -12.40 15.30
N GLU A 253 -11.47 -12.42 16.51
CA GLU A 253 -11.13 -13.23 17.71
C GLU A 253 -11.05 -14.78 17.50
N GLU A 254 -11.16 -15.31 16.28
CA GLU A 254 -10.89 -16.73 15.97
C GLU A 254 -9.40 -17.02 15.67
N LEU A 255 -8.57 -16.02 15.36
CA LEU A 255 -7.12 -16.19 15.10
C LEU A 255 -6.23 -16.03 16.34
N ASP A 256 -6.69 -15.32 17.38
CA ASP A 256 -5.95 -15.07 18.63
C ASP A 256 -5.77 -16.30 19.54
N ASN A 257 -6.30 -17.47 19.14
CA ASN A 257 -6.12 -18.72 19.88
C ASN A 257 -4.92 -19.56 19.40
N ILE A 258 -4.06 -19.02 18.53
CA ILE A 258 -2.80 -19.67 18.17
C ILE A 258 -1.79 -19.39 19.31
N PRO A 259 -1.23 -20.42 19.98
CA PRO A 259 -0.22 -20.21 21.01
C PRO A 259 0.96 -19.41 20.45
N ASP A 260 1.51 -18.47 21.22
CA ASP A 260 2.70 -17.65 20.83
C ASP A 260 3.86 -18.50 20.28
N GLU A 261 4.02 -19.73 20.78
CA GLU A 261 5.05 -20.67 20.31
C GLU A 261 4.89 -21.10 18.84
N ASP A 262 3.68 -21.05 18.27
CA ASP A 262 3.40 -21.39 16.87
C ASP A 262 3.56 -20.18 15.93
N LEU A 263 3.33 -18.95 16.43
CA LEU A 263 3.58 -17.69 15.71
C LEU A 263 5.08 -17.45 15.53
N ASP A 264 5.89 -17.67 16.57
CA ASP A 264 7.35 -17.59 16.52
C ASP A 264 7.96 -18.56 15.48
N ILE A 265 7.34 -19.74 15.30
CA ILE A 265 7.77 -20.72 14.30
C ILE A 265 7.40 -20.23 12.89
N PHE A 266 6.24 -19.62 12.73
CA PHE A 266 5.78 -19.10 11.44
C PHE A 266 6.63 -17.91 10.98
N ASP A 267 6.91 -16.95 11.86
CA ASP A 267 7.80 -15.82 11.58
C ASP A 267 9.24 -16.27 11.31
N SER A 268 9.73 -17.28 12.02
CA SER A 268 11.04 -17.90 11.75
C SER A 268 11.10 -18.59 10.38
N LEU A 269 9.97 -19.12 9.89
CA LEU A 269 9.87 -19.74 8.56
C LEU A 269 9.75 -18.70 7.44
N MET A 270 9.13 -17.55 7.71
CA MET A 270 8.83 -16.46 6.76
C MET A 270 9.91 -15.36 6.73
N GLY A 271 10.70 -15.23 7.79
CA GLY A 271 11.78 -14.25 7.90
C GLY A 271 12.95 -14.48 6.94
N GLU A 272 13.89 -13.52 6.90
CA GLU A 272 14.99 -13.50 5.94
C GLU A 272 15.90 -14.75 6.09
N GLY A 273 15.93 -15.61 5.08
CA GLY A 273 16.63 -16.90 5.11
C GLY A 273 15.82 -18.07 5.70
N GLY A 274 14.55 -17.85 6.05
CA GLY A 274 13.59 -18.86 6.47
C GLY A 274 13.23 -19.85 5.37
N LEU A 275 12.70 -21.02 5.76
CA LEU A 275 12.39 -22.12 4.84
C LEU A 275 11.36 -21.72 3.76
N LEU A 276 10.43 -20.83 4.09
CA LEU A 276 9.35 -20.40 3.21
C LEU A 276 9.68 -19.12 2.42
N ALA A 277 10.63 -18.32 2.89
CA ALA A 277 11.03 -17.05 2.26
C ALA A 277 11.43 -17.22 0.78
N ASN A 278 12.14 -18.30 0.44
CA ASN A 278 12.57 -18.58 -0.93
C ASN A 278 11.54 -19.37 -1.77
N ILE A 279 10.64 -20.12 -1.12
CA ILE A 279 9.69 -21.01 -1.82
C ILE A 279 8.49 -20.23 -2.36
N LEU A 280 8.10 -19.11 -1.73
CA LEU A 280 6.91 -18.37 -2.12
C LEU A 280 7.17 -17.31 -3.22
N TYR A 281 8.41 -16.84 -3.37
CA TYR A 281 8.71 -15.65 -4.19
C TYR A 281 9.85 -15.81 -5.21
N ASP A 282 10.53 -16.95 -5.27
CA ASP A 282 11.44 -17.27 -6.38
C ASP A 282 10.81 -18.30 -7.32
N GLU A 283 10.37 -17.83 -8.49
CA GLU A 283 9.77 -18.65 -9.55
C GLU A 283 10.66 -19.83 -9.94
N ASN A 284 12.00 -19.69 -9.90
CA ASN A 284 12.92 -20.77 -10.21
C ASN A 284 12.94 -21.84 -9.11
N THR A 285 12.91 -21.44 -7.83
CA THR A 285 12.86 -22.36 -6.68
C THR A 285 11.54 -23.14 -6.65
N ILE A 286 10.41 -22.51 -7.02
CA ILE A 286 9.12 -23.20 -7.18
C ILE A 286 9.21 -24.24 -8.30
N LEU A 287 9.77 -23.88 -9.46
CA LEU A 287 9.89 -24.79 -10.60
C LEU A 287 10.82 -25.98 -10.30
N GLU A 288 11.95 -25.76 -9.63
CA GLU A 288 12.92 -26.82 -9.28
C GLU A 288 12.39 -27.81 -8.22
N ASN A 289 11.54 -27.33 -7.29
CA ASN A 289 11.01 -28.14 -6.19
C ASN A 289 9.56 -28.57 -6.37
N SER A 290 8.87 -28.11 -7.42
CA SER A 290 7.53 -28.55 -7.75
C SER A 290 7.54 -29.98 -8.30
N VAL A 291 6.63 -30.80 -7.79
CA VAL A 291 6.37 -32.13 -8.37
C VAL A 291 5.35 -31.93 -9.50
N PRO A 292 5.66 -32.27 -10.76
CA PRO A 292 4.72 -32.07 -11.86
C PRO A 292 3.42 -32.82 -11.58
N VAL A 293 2.28 -32.12 -11.68
CA VAL A 293 0.94 -32.64 -11.36
C VAL A 293 0.61 -33.92 -12.14
N SER A 294 1.24 -34.13 -13.30
CA SER A 294 1.09 -35.33 -14.13
C SER A 294 1.74 -36.60 -13.55
N SER A 295 2.48 -36.50 -12.45
CA SER A 295 3.14 -37.64 -11.77
C SER A 295 2.36 -38.20 -10.58
N LEU A 296 1.29 -37.51 -10.15
CA LEU A 296 0.37 -38.04 -9.16
C LEU A 296 -0.50 -39.11 -9.81
N ALA A 297 -0.40 -40.35 -9.32
CA ALA A 297 -1.28 -41.43 -9.75
C ALA A 297 -2.73 -40.97 -9.54
N MET A 298 -3.49 -40.81 -10.64
CA MET A 298 -4.90 -40.42 -10.56
C MET A 298 -5.64 -41.44 -9.70
N ALA A 299 -6.11 -41.00 -8.53
CA ALA A 299 -6.95 -41.82 -7.67
C ALA A 299 -8.17 -42.30 -8.48
N GLY A 300 -8.37 -43.62 -8.54
CA GLY A 300 -9.52 -44.20 -9.21
C GLY A 300 -10.81 -43.71 -8.57
N ARG A 301 -11.90 -43.61 -9.35
CA ARG A 301 -13.21 -43.07 -8.89
C ARG A 301 -13.72 -43.67 -7.57
N ASN A 302 -13.33 -44.90 -7.25
CA ASN A 302 -13.75 -45.61 -6.04
C ASN A 302 -12.68 -45.68 -4.94
N ASP A 303 -11.47 -45.15 -5.18
CA ASP A 303 -10.37 -45.14 -4.23
C ASP A 303 -10.62 -44.10 -3.12
N PRO A 304 -9.94 -44.22 -1.96
CA PRO A 304 -9.95 -43.19 -0.94
C PRO A 304 -9.57 -41.82 -1.53
N CYS A 305 -10.32 -40.79 -1.16
CA CYS A 305 -10.11 -39.46 -1.69
C CYS A 305 -8.78 -38.88 -1.18
N PRO A 306 -7.91 -38.36 -2.07
CA PRO A 306 -6.60 -37.86 -1.66
C PRO A 306 -6.65 -36.60 -0.80
N CYS A 307 -7.80 -35.91 -0.69
CA CYS A 307 -7.98 -34.78 0.22
C CYS A 307 -8.08 -35.15 1.72
N GLY A 308 -7.88 -36.42 2.08
CA GLY A 308 -7.89 -36.87 3.48
C GLY A 308 -9.28 -37.06 4.10
N SER A 309 -10.37 -36.86 3.35
CA SER A 309 -11.75 -36.97 3.88
C SER A 309 -12.20 -38.38 4.28
N GLY A 310 -11.42 -39.42 3.96
CA GLY A 310 -11.79 -40.83 4.17
C GLY A 310 -12.94 -41.35 3.30
N LYS A 311 -13.55 -40.50 2.46
CA LYS A 311 -14.63 -40.88 1.53
C LYS A 311 -14.05 -41.37 0.21
N LYS A 312 -14.85 -42.09 -0.60
CA LYS A 312 -14.46 -42.43 -1.98
C LYS A 312 -14.34 -41.17 -2.83
N TYR A 313 -13.34 -41.09 -3.71
CA TYR A 313 -13.06 -39.91 -4.55
C TYR A 313 -14.30 -39.34 -5.23
N LYS A 314 -15.14 -40.20 -5.86
CA LYS A 314 -16.40 -39.81 -6.52
C LYS A 314 -17.47 -39.14 -5.64
N LYS A 315 -17.38 -39.26 -4.33
CA LYS A 315 -18.37 -38.71 -3.38
C LYS A 315 -17.84 -37.47 -2.65
N CYS A 316 -16.58 -37.11 -2.87
CA CYS A 316 -15.92 -36.02 -2.16
C CYS A 316 -15.55 -34.89 -3.13
N CYS A 317 -14.49 -35.07 -3.90
CA CYS A 317 -13.92 -34.00 -4.75
C CYS A 317 -14.34 -34.08 -6.23
N LEU A 318 -15.21 -35.03 -6.59
CA LEU A 318 -15.73 -35.27 -7.93
C LEU A 318 -17.25 -34.97 -8.02
N GLN A 319 -17.77 -34.16 -7.08
CA GLN A 319 -19.16 -33.72 -7.06
C GLN A 319 -19.43 -32.72 -8.18
#